data_AF-A0AA43I1D2-F1
#
_entry.id   AF-A0AA43I1D2-F1
#
_cell.length_a   1.000
_cell.length_b   1.000
_cell.length_c   1.000
_cell.angle_alpha   90.00
_cell.angle_beta   90.00
_cell.angle_gamma   90.00
#
_symmetry.space_group_name_H-M   'P 1'
#
loop_
_entity.id
_entity.type
_entity.pdbx_description
1 polymer ?
#
loop_
_entity_poly.entity_id
_entity_poly.type
_entity_poly.pdbx_seq_one_letter_code
_entity_poly.pdbx_strand_id
1 'polypeptide(L)'
;MWKENKFVANKMKERIIKRIGQSLFSLILLLSGVLFTSCVSSGIHFPLEETITPELMPLQGVTSPFRVEVKQPFLLIQNGLNQRDSLFHVYDLTSYELKHAFGRVGEGPDEFVGPWMYYSSLSDLLIGDYGKEQVFRYSLDEAGMPTLKGSRRPLFEYGTSNAAFINDSLYVMDAMFAAPSLYLLGFDDASPKKSWPYRDPNLLDYYSDPNAGNVYANENRIVLCYEFKKQIDFFDTELNLLHSVVFDYERPADTTNDGDVKTSYAYGYIGKRYFYALFFGVSWNDHRNIYDSCGTILEVFDMDGNPVARYRLDGRRPSGFAVDEETFTLYSVGADGEPEDYLLVYKLKGLSPLF
;
A
#
# COMPACT_ATOMS: atom_id res chain seq x y z
N MET A 1 -66.57 -10.99 -57.09
CA MET A 1 -65.59 -11.94 -56.51
C MET A 1 -64.13 -11.50 -56.57
N TRP A 2 -63.55 -11.04 -57.68
CA TRP A 2 -62.11 -10.69 -57.73
C TRP A 2 -61.71 -9.36 -57.02
N LYS A 3 -62.64 -8.39 -56.90
CA LYS A 3 -62.36 -7.10 -56.22
C LYS A 3 -62.45 -7.16 -54.69
N GLU A 4 -63.28 -8.04 -54.13
CA GLU A 4 -63.42 -8.19 -52.67
C GLU A 4 -62.21 -8.89 -52.04
N ASN A 5 -61.62 -9.89 -52.71
CA ASN A 5 -60.43 -10.58 -52.21
C ASN A 5 -59.19 -9.67 -52.13
N LYS A 6 -59.03 -8.71 -53.04
CA LYS A 6 -57.94 -7.71 -52.97
C LYS A 6 -58.11 -6.74 -51.81
N PHE A 7 -59.34 -6.36 -51.49
CA PHE A 7 -59.63 -5.44 -50.39
C PHE A 7 -59.35 -6.10 -49.03
N VAL A 8 -59.75 -7.37 -48.85
CA VAL A 8 -59.45 -8.14 -47.63
C VAL A 8 -57.94 -8.36 -47.47
N ALA A 9 -57.23 -8.70 -48.55
CA ALA A 9 -55.78 -8.89 -48.51
C ALA A 9 -55.02 -7.61 -48.14
N ASN A 10 -55.42 -6.44 -48.67
CA ASN A 10 -54.80 -5.16 -48.31
C ASN A 10 -55.06 -4.78 -46.85
N LYS A 11 -56.28 -4.99 -46.34
CA LYS A 11 -56.61 -4.73 -44.93
C LYS A 11 -55.82 -5.63 -43.98
N MET A 12 -55.57 -6.87 -44.37
CA MET A 12 -54.78 -7.82 -43.61
C MET A 12 -53.29 -7.43 -43.60
N LYS A 13 -52.75 -6.97 -44.75
CA LYS A 13 -51.39 -6.47 -44.89
C LYS A 13 -51.14 -5.21 -44.03
N GLU A 14 -52.07 -4.27 -44.02
CA GLU A 14 -51.99 -3.07 -43.17
C GLU A 14 -52.02 -3.41 -41.68
N ARG A 15 -52.84 -4.38 -41.26
CA ARG A 15 -52.88 -4.85 -39.86
C ARG A 15 -51.58 -5.51 -39.44
N ILE A 16 -50.97 -6.30 -40.31
CA ILE A 16 -49.67 -6.95 -40.05
C ILE A 16 -48.56 -5.90 -39.94
N ILE A 17 -48.51 -4.92 -40.85
CA ILE A 17 -47.51 -3.84 -40.83
C ILE A 17 -47.67 -2.99 -39.56
N LYS A 18 -48.90 -2.66 -39.14
CA LYS A 18 -49.14 -1.95 -37.87
C LYS A 18 -48.69 -2.76 -36.65
N ARG A 19 -48.95 -4.08 -36.62
CA ARG A 19 -48.50 -4.95 -35.52
C ARG A 19 -46.98 -5.05 -35.46
N ILE A 20 -46.33 -5.25 -36.61
CA ILE A 20 -44.86 -5.28 -36.69
C ILE A 20 -44.26 -3.93 -36.27
N GLY A 21 -44.84 -2.82 -36.73
CA GLY A 21 -44.41 -1.47 -36.34
C GLY A 21 -44.58 -1.22 -34.84
N GLN A 22 -45.69 -1.65 -34.23
CA GLN A 22 -45.89 -1.55 -32.78
C GLN A 22 -44.92 -2.44 -32.00
N SER A 23 -44.68 -3.68 -32.45
CA SER A 23 -43.70 -4.58 -31.83
C SER A 23 -42.27 -4.08 -31.96
N LEU A 24 -41.88 -3.50 -33.10
CA LEU A 24 -40.58 -2.83 -33.28
C LEU A 24 -40.46 -1.59 -32.40
N PHE A 25 -41.52 -0.79 -32.27
CA PHE A 25 -41.53 0.40 -31.41
C PHE A 25 -41.41 0.02 -29.93
N SER A 26 -42.10 -1.05 -29.49
CA SER A 26 -41.96 -1.61 -28.15
C SER A 26 -40.57 -2.20 -27.90
N LEU A 27 -39.95 -2.84 -28.90
CA LEU A 27 -38.59 -3.37 -28.81
C LEU A 27 -37.55 -2.25 -28.74
N ILE A 28 -37.73 -1.17 -29.51
CA ILE A 28 -36.88 0.02 -29.46
C ILE A 28 -37.03 0.75 -28.11
N LEU A 29 -38.25 0.84 -27.57
CA LEU A 29 -38.48 1.40 -26.24
C LEU A 29 -37.84 0.53 -25.14
N LEU A 30 -37.93 -0.80 -25.23
CA LEU A 30 -37.26 -1.74 -24.32
C LEU A 30 -35.73 -1.65 -24.41
N LEU A 31 -35.16 -1.59 -25.63
CA LEU A 31 -33.73 -1.42 -25.85
C LEU A 31 -33.24 -0.04 -25.37
N SER A 32 -34.04 1.01 -25.54
CA SER A 32 -33.73 2.34 -25.00
C SER A 32 -33.81 2.36 -23.46
N GLY A 33 -34.76 1.64 -22.86
CA GLY A 33 -34.86 1.48 -21.40
C GLY A 33 -33.67 0.75 -20.78
N VAL A 34 -33.09 -0.23 -21.50
CA VAL A 34 -31.85 -0.93 -21.07
C VAL A 34 -30.60 -0.04 -21.24
N LEU A 35 -30.59 0.86 -22.22
CA LEU A 35 -29.50 1.84 -22.41
C LEU A 35 -29.53 3.00 -21.40
N PHE A 36 -30.69 3.34 -20.82
CA PHE A 36 -30.78 4.36 -19.77
C PHE A 36 -30.45 3.84 -18.36
N THR A 37 -30.25 2.52 -18.18
CA THR A 37 -29.77 1.95 -16.91
C THR A 37 -28.26 1.72 -16.85
N SER A 38 -27.51 2.01 -17.93
CA SER A 38 -26.05 1.77 -17.97
C SER A 38 -25.20 3.04 -17.92
N CYS A 39 -25.71 4.11 -17.31
CA CYS A 39 -24.94 5.30 -17.00
C CYS A 39 -25.17 5.72 -15.54
N VAL A 40 -24.98 4.77 -14.63
CA VAL A 40 -24.45 5.11 -13.31
C VAL A 40 -22.94 5.20 -13.53
N SER A 41 -22.33 6.35 -13.28
CA SER A 41 -20.87 6.44 -13.22
C SER A 41 -20.39 5.36 -12.24
N SER A 42 -19.82 4.27 -12.75
CA SER A 42 -19.35 3.14 -11.95
C SER A 42 -18.09 3.58 -11.23
N GLY A 43 -18.25 4.39 -10.19
CA GLY A 43 -17.17 4.71 -9.27
C GLY A 43 -16.66 3.41 -8.64
N ILE A 44 -15.35 3.36 -8.41
CA ILE A 44 -14.73 2.23 -7.72
C ILE A 44 -15.33 2.15 -6.31
N HIS A 45 -16.02 1.04 -6.02
CA HIS A 45 -16.74 0.81 -4.77
C HIS A 45 -16.01 -0.23 -3.92
N PHE A 46 -15.93 0.00 -2.61
CA PHE A 46 -15.40 -0.97 -1.66
C PHE A 46 -16.55 -1.83 -1.11
N PRO A 47 -16.55 -3.16 -1.34
CA PRO A 47 -17.63 -4.04 -0.90
C PRO A 47 -17.91 -3.98 0.62
N LEU A 48 -16.89 -3.65 1.41
CA LEU A 48 -16.96 -3.45 2.84
C LEU A 48 -16.48 -2.04 3.21
N GLU A 49 -17.32 -1.28 3.92
CA GLU A 49 -16.92 -0.01 4.52
C GLU A 49 -17.31 0.02 6.01
N GLU A 50 -16.33 0.22 6.90
CA GLU A 50 -16.56 0.24 8.35
C GLU A 50 -15.74 1.33 9.05
N THR A 51 -16.20 1.77 10.23
CA THR A 51 -15.40 2.56 11.16
C THR A 51 -14.91 1.66 12.28
N ILE A 52 -13.62 1.71 12.59
CA ILE A 52 -13.00 0.90 13.64
C ILE A 52 -12.18 1.77 14.59
N THR A 53 -12.19 1.40 15.87
CA THR A 53 -11.49 2.11 16.96
C THR A 53 -10.31 1.27 17.43
N PRO A 54 -9.16 1.87 17.76
CA PRO A 54 -8.00 1.12 18.20
C PRO A 54 -8.16 0.61 19.62
N GLU A 55 -7.65 -0.59 19.85
CA GLU A 55 -7.16 -1.03 21.15
C GLU A 55 -5.74 -0.49 21.36
N LEU A 56 -5.31 -0.37 22.62
CA LEU A 56 -3.96 0.08 22.96
C LEU A 56 -3.15 -1.11 23.45
N MET A 57 -2.08 -1.46 22.72
CA MET A 57 -1.10 -2.46 23.16
C MET A 57 0.00 -1.75 23.95
N PRO A 58 0.16 -1.99 25.26
CA PRO A 58 1.17 -1.31 26.05
C PRO A 58 2.58 -1.70 25.61
N LEU A 59 3.48 -0.72 25.54
CA LEU A 59 4.88 -0.93 25.25
C LEU A 59 5.68 -1.02 26.55
N GLN A 60 6.48 -2.07 26.67
CA GLN A 60 7.43 -2.24 27.77
C GLN A 60 8.79 -1.70 27.36
N GLY A 61 9.45 -0.97 28.27
CA GLY A 61 10.73 -0.30 28.01
C GLY A 61 10.55 1.15 27.56
N VAL A 62 11.67 1.87 27.42
CA VAL A 62 11.66 3.21 26.81
C VAL A 62 11.59 3.01 25.29
N THR A 63 10.50 3.47 24.67
CA THR A 63 10.29 3.30 23.23
C THR A 63 10.07 4.65 22.56
N SER A 64 10.38 4.69 21.27
CA SER A 64 10.20 5.85 20.40
C SER A 64 9.91 5.27 19.01
N PRO A 65 8.79 4.55 18.87
CA PRO A 65 8.61 3.61 17.80
C PRO A 65 8.39 4.36 16.49
N PHE A 66 9.09 3.92 15.45
CA PHE A 66 9.11 4.57 14.13
C PHE A 66 8.56 3.64 13.05
N ARG A 67 8.81 2.33 13.16
CA ARG A 67 8.34 1.33 12.21
C ARG A 67 8.00 0.04 12.93
N VAL A 68 7.00 -0.67 12.43
CA VAL A 68 6.52 -1.96 12.95
C VAL A 68 6.57 -2.99 11.85
N GLU A 69 7.00 -4.21 12.15
CA GLU A 69 6.94 -5.37 11.25
C GLU A 69 6.40 -6.59 11.99
N VAL A 70 5.63 -7.44 11.31
CA VAL A 70 5.15 -8.71 11.86
C VAL A 70 5.98 -9.87 11.32
N LYS A 71 6.57 -10.66 12.22
CA LYS A 71 7.22 -11.94 11.94
C LYS A 71 6.72 -12.97 12.96
N GLN A 72 5.60 -13.62 12.65
CA GLN A 72 4.94 -14.56 13.56
C GLN A 72 5.94 -15.52 14.24
N PRO A 73 5.88 -15.69 15.57
CA PRO A 73 4.90 -15.14 16.53
C PRO A 73 5.25 -13.76 17.12
N PHE A 74 6.14 -13.00 16.48
CA PHE A 74 6.71 -11.78 17.02
C PHE A 74 6.28 -10.51 16.29
N LEU A 75 6.22 -9.42 17.05
CA LEU A 75 6.14 -8.05 16.56
C LEU A 75 7.50 -7.39 16.72
N LEU A 76 7.99 -6.76 15.67
CA LEU A 76 9.26 -6.03 15.68
C LEU A 76 8.99 -4.55 15.59
N ILE A 77 9.69 -3.79 16.41
CA ILE A 77 9.65 -2.33 16.41
C ILE A 77 11.06 -1.83 16.13
N GLN A 78 11.20 -0.94 15.14
CA GLN A 78 12.35 -0.07 15.04
C GLN A 78 12.01 1.25 15.75
N ASN A 79 12.83 1.61 16.73
CA ASN A 79 12.79 2.89 17.41
C ASN A 79 13.61 3.96 16.67
N GLY A 80 13.33 5.23 16.96
CA GLY A 80 14.12 6.36 16.50
C GLY A 80 15.58 6.32 16.97
N LEU A 81 16.46 7.04 16.27
CA LEU A 81 17.90 7.08 16.56
C LEU A 81 18.24 7.79 17.89
N ASN A 82 17.27 8.44 18.51
CA ASN A 82 17.34 8.93 19.89
C ASN A 82 17.48 7.78 20.91
N GLN A 83 16.99 6.57 20.59
CA GLN A 83 17.14 5.36 21.41
C GLN A 83 18.47 4.66 21.15
N ARG A 84 19.57 5.30 21.58
CA ARG A 84 20.94 4.93 21.19
C ARG A 84 21.38 3.51 21.58
N ASP A 85 20.79 2.94 22.63
CA ASP A 85 21.21 1.65 23.20
C ASP A 85 20.39 0.45 22.74
N SER A 86 19.20 0.68 22.16
CA SER A 86 18.30 -0.37 21.69
C SER A 86 17.36 0.11 20.58
N LEU A 87 17.83 0.02 19.34
CA LEU A 87 17.10 0.47 18.16
C LEU A 87 15.98 -0.48 17.75
N PHE A 88 16.09 -1.77 18.07
CA PHE A 88 15.12 -2.78 17.67
C PHE A 88 14.60 -3.54 18.88
N HIS A 89 13.28 -3.60 19.00
CA HIS A 89 12.58 -4.33 20.05
C HIS A 89 11.75 -5.46 19.44
N VAL A 90 11.77 -6.63 20.09
CA VAL A 90 11.03 -7.82 19.70
C VAL A 90 10.02 -8.14 20.80
N TYR A 91 8.73 -8.08 20.47
CA TYR A 91 7.63 -8.39 21.36
C TYR A 91 6.96 -9.70 20.95
N ASP A 92 6.44 -10.44 21.94
CA ASP A 92 5.58 -11.59 21.70
C ASP A 92 4.16 -11.12 21.36
N LEU A 93 3.58 -11.60 20.25
CA LEU A 93 2.24 -11.18 19.81
C LEU A 93 1.11 -11.75 20.67
N THR A 94 1.38 -12.77 21.50
CA THR A 94 0.38 -13.40 22.37
C THR A 94 0.35 -12.72 23.73
N SER A 95 1.51 -12.51 24.36
CA SER A 95 1.60 -11.90 25.69
C SER A 95 1.83 -10.39 25.67
N TYR A 96 2.21 -9.82 24.52
CA TYR A 96 2.66 -8.43 24.37
C TYR A 96 3.88 -8.06 25.23
N GLU A 97 4.62 -9.05 25.72
CA GLU A 97 5.83 -8.83 26.50
C GLU A 97 7.04 -8.56 25.60
N LEU A 98 7.91 -7.65 26.05
CA LEU A 98 9.21 -7.42 25.41
C LEU A 98 10.10 -8.64 25.66
N LYS A 99 10.51 -9.32 24.59
CA LYS A 99 11.39 -10.49 24.63
C LYS A 99 12.85 -10.07 24.56
N HIS A 100 13.17 -9.25 23.57
CA HIS A 100 14.54 -8.86 23.27
C HIS A 100 14.62 -7.41 22.78
N ALA A 101 15.74 -6.76 23.08
CA ALA A 101 16.08 -5.43 22.60
C ALA A 101 17.53 -5.44 22.13
N PHE A 102 17.80 -4.91 20.93
CA PHE A 102 19.13 -4.95 20.31
C PHE A 102 19.38 -3.78 19.36
N GLY A 103 20.61 -3.68 18.85
CA GLY A 103 21.06 -2.63 17.95
C GLY A 103 21.44 -1.36 18.70
N ARG A 104 22.68 -0.92 18.55
CA ARG A 104 23.22 0.31 19.15
C ARG A 104 23.63 1.29 18.07
N VAL A 105 23.48 2.58 18.33
CA VAL A 105 23.95 3.62 17.42
C VAL A 105 25.46 3.78 17.53
N GLY A 106 26.17 3.62 16.42
CA GLY A 106 27.62 3.81 16.35
C GLY A 106 28.24 3.22 15.09
N GLU A 107 29.57 3.34 14.99
CA GLU A 107 30.35 2.92 13.81
C GLU A 107 31.08 1.58 14.03
N GLY A 108 30.98 0.99 15.22
CA GLY A 108 31.56 -0.31 15.54
C GLY A 108 30.99 -1.45 14.67
N PRO A 109 31.66 -2.61 14.62
CA PRO A 109 31.26 -3.74 13.78
C PRO A 109 29.82 -4.22 14.04
N ASP A 110 29.39 -4.19 15.30
CA ASP A 110 28.05 -4.64 15.75
C ASP A 110 27.05 -3.50 16.00
N GLU A 111 27.41 -2.27 15.60
CA GLU A 111 26.58 -1.05 15.79
C GLU A 111 25.89 -0.66 14.47
N PHE A 112 25.00 0.32 14.50
CA PHE A 112 24.27 0.83 13.34
C PHE A 112 24.46 2.34 13.19
N VAL A 113 24.63 2.81 11.95
CA VAL A 113 24.82 4.23 11.64
C VAL A 113 23.49 4.86 11.21
N GLY A 114 22.84 4.28 10.21
CA GLY A 114 21.55 4.72 9.69
C GLY A 114 20.64 3.54 9.37
N PRO A 115 20.18 2.80 10.39
CA PRO A 115 19.38 1.60 10.17
C PRO A 115 17.99 1.88 9.59
N TRP A 116 17.53 0.97 8.75
CA TRP A 116 16.20 0.96 8.15
C TRP A 116 15.69 -0.48 8.03
N MET A 117 14.70 -0.83 8.85
CA MET A 117 14.02 -2.11 8.81
C MET A 117 13.10 -2.17 7.58
N TYR A 118 13.27 -3.16 6.70
CA TYR A 118 12.42 -3.31 5.52
C TYR A 118 11.16 -4.11 5.83
N TYR A 119 10.05 -3.72 5.19
CA TYR A 119 8.88 -4.59 5.07
C TYR A 119 9.20 -5.68 4.05
N SER A 120 8.99 -6.94 4.40
CA SER A 120 9.30 -8.06 3.51
C SER A 120 8.44 -9.26 3.86
N SER A 121 8.07 -10.07 2.87
CA SER A 121 7.40 -11.35 3.15
C SER A 121 8.34 -12.46 3.62
N LEU A 122 9.66 -12.21 3.64
CA LEU A 122 10.65 -13.15 4.15
C LEU A 122 10.44 -13.43 5.65
N SER A 123 10.75 -14.65 6.07
CA SER A 123 10.73 -15.05 7.48
C SER A 123 11.83 -14.35 8.29
N ASP A 124 12.96 -14.06 7.64
CA ASP A 124 14.07 -13.36 8.26
C ASP A 124 13.81 -11.84 8.23
N LEU A 125 14.31 -11.15 9.25
CA LEU A 125 14.32 -9.71 9.36
C LEU A 125 15.42 -9.13 8.46
N LEU A 126 15.07 -8.13 7.65
CA LEU A 126 16.02 -7.38 6.83
C LEU A 126 16.18 -5.96 7.39
N ILE A 127 17.42 -5.58 7.67
CA ILE A 127 17.78 -4.24 8.14
C ILE A 127 18.84 -3.68 7.20
N GLY A 128 18.51 -2.65 6.45
CA GLY A 128 19.49 -1.82 5.75
C GLY A 128 20.20 -0.90 6.73
N ASP A 129 21.46 -0.60 6.49
CA ASP A 129 22.17 0.48 7.18
C ASP A 129 22.78 1.39 6.11
N TYR A 130 22.19 2.58 5.97
CA TYR A 130 22.60 3.55 4.95
C TYR A 130 24.02 4.05 5.17
N GLY A 131 24.47 4.17 6.43
CA GLY A 131 25.83 4.60 6.72
C GLY A 131 26.88 3.52 6.46
N LYS A 132 26.47 2.24 6.49
CA LYS A 132 27.35 1.10 6.19
C LYS A 132 27.18 0.54 4.78
N GLU A 133 26.19 1.02 4.04
CA GLU A 133 25.77 0.52 2.72
C GLU A 133 25.59 -1.00 2.72
N GLN A 134 24.97 -1.55 3.76
CA GLN A 134 24.79 -2.99 3.92
C GLN A 134 23.35 -3.33 4.27
N VAL A 135 22.90 -4.49 3.84
CA VAL A 135 21.65 -5.11 4.29
C VAL A 135 22.01 -6.32 5.15
N PHE A 136 21.63 -6.28 6.42
CA PHE A 136 21.79 -7.35 7.39
C PHE A 136 20.54 -8.23 7.42
N ARG A 137 20.76 -9.54 7.51
CA ARG A 137 19.70 -10.55 7.59
C ARG A 137 19.76 -11.23 8.96
N TYR A 138 18.69 -11.11 9.73
CA TYR A 138 18.55 -11.74 11.04
C TYR A 138 17.45 -12.80 11.01
N SER A 139 17.73 -13.99 11.52
CA SER A 139 16.67 -14.93 11.90
C SER A 139 16.25 -14.68 13.33
N LEU A 140 15.00 -15.01 13.66
CA LEU A 140 14.51 -15.09 15.03
C LEU A 140 14.41 -16.57 15.42
N ASP A 141 14.92 -16.92 16.60
CA ASP A 141 14.68 -18.25 17.15
C ASP A 141 13.30 -18.35 17.82
N GLU A 142 12.99 -19.51 18.43
CA GLU A 142 11.71 -19.75 19.10
C GLU A 142 11.45 -18.81 20.30
N ALA A 143 12.49 -18.18 20.87
CA ALA A 143 12.37 -17.21 21.95
C ALA A 143 12.30 -15.76 21.45
N GLY A 144 12.49 -15.54 20.14
CA GLY A 144 12.54 -14.22 19.51
C GLY A 144 13.93 -13.60 19.55
N MET A 145 14.98 -14.37 19.87
CA MET A 145 16.35 -13.86 19.90
C MET A 145 16.85 -13.66 18.45
N PRO A 146 17.25 -12.44 18.07
CA PRO A 146 17.81 -12.18 16.75
C PRO A 146 19.21 -12.78 16.61
N THR A 147 19.42 -13.57 15.56
CA THR A 147 20.72 -14.13 15.18
C THR A 147 21.10 -13.63 13.79
N LEU A 148 22.26 -12.98 13.68
CA LEU A 148 22.78 -12.51 12.39
C LEU A 148 23.14 -13.71 11.51
N LYS A 149 22.48 -13.83 10.35
CA LYS A 149 22.80 -14.83 9.33
C LYS A 149 23.89 -14.35 8.38
N GLY A 150 24.02 -13.04 8.20
CA GLY A 150 25.02 -12.41 7.35
C GLY A 150 24.56 -11.03 6.87
N SER A 151 25.43 -10.37 6.11
CA SER A 151 25.13 -9.11 5.44
C SER A 151 25.51 -9.18 3.97
N ARG A 152 24.87 -8.33 3.16
CA ARG A 152 25.19 -8.13 1.74
C ARG A 152 25.32 -6.65 1.45
N ARG A 153 26.29 -6.30 0.63
CA ARG A 153 26.42 -4.95 0.06
C ARG A 153 25.87 -4.96 -1.37
N PRO A 154 24.86 -4.14 -1.69
CA PRO A 154 24.43 -3.96 -3.08
C PRO A 154 25.56 -3.33 -3.91
N LEU A 155 25.75 -3.80 -5.14
CA LEU A 155 26.74 -3.28 -6.08
C LEU A 155 26.27 -1.98 -6.75
N PHE A 156 24.95 -1.78 -6.85
CA PHE A 156 24.36 -0.54 -7.35
C PHE A 156 24.66 0.64 -6.40
N GLU A 157 25.13 1.76 -6.95
CA GLU A 157 25.70 2.90 -6.20
C GLU A 157 24.73 3.52 -5.18
N TYR A 158 23.42 3.55 -5.48
CA TYR A 158 22.40 4.09 -4.58
C TYR A 158 21.89 3.07 -3.54
N GLY A 159 22.49 1.89 -3.52
CA GLY A 159 22.25 0.83 -2.56
C GLY A 159 20.82 0.28 -2.58
N THR A 160 20.20 0.25 -1.39
CA THR A 160 18.84 -0.26 -1.15
C THR A 160 17.93 0.79 -0.48
N SER A 161 18.23 2.08 -0.66
CA SER A 161 17.39 3.17 -0.18
C SER A 161 15.96 3.06 -0.72
N ASN A 162 14.98 3.00 0.18
CA ASN A 162 13.57 2.79 -0.16
C ASN A 162 13.29 1.53 -1.00
N ALA A 163 14.14 0.50 -0.89
CA ALA A 163 13.93 -0.77 -1.57
C ALA A 163 12.75 -1.55 -0.98
N ALA A 164 11.98 -2.18 -1.86
CA ALA A 164 10.99 -3.18 -1.54
C ALA A 164 11.46 -4.55 -2.06
N PHE A 165 11.58 -5.52 -1.16
CA PHE A 165 12.16 -6.83 -1.46
C PHE A 165 11.11 -7.79 -2.01
N ILE A 166 11.39 -8.37 -3.18
CA ILE A 166 10.59 -9.45 -3.77
C ILE A 166 10.97 -10.78 -3.12
N ASN A 167 12.27 -10.97 -2.93
CA ASN A 167 12.87 -12.12 -2.25
C ASN A 167 14.26 -11.75 -1.73
N ASP A 168 15.08 -12.74 -1.33
CA ASP A 168 16.41 -12.49 -0.77
C ASP A 168 17.49 -12.09 -1.79
N SER A 169 17.13 -12.06 -3.06
CA SER A 169 18.03 -11.82 -4.20
C SER A 169 17.58 -10.68 -5.10
N LEU A 170 16.29 -10.34 -5.11
CA LEU A 170 15.71 -9.31 -5.96
C LEU A 170 14.91 -8.29 -5.15
N TYR A 171 15.06 -7.03 -5.52
CA TYR A 171 14.31 -5.91 -4.97
C TYR A 171 13.96 -4.91 -6.08
N VAL A 172 12.92 -4.13 -5.82
CA VAL A 172 12.54 -2.97 -6.61
C VAL A 172 12.77 -1.71 -5.77
N MET A 173 13.18 -0.62 -6.40
CA MET A 173 13.30 0.69 -5.74
C MET A 173 12.92 1.80 -6.70
N ASP A 174 12.50 2.94 -6.18
CA ASP A 174 12.55 4.17 -6.97
C ASP A 174 14.03 4.60 -7.09
N ALA A 175 14.47 4.83 -8.33
CA ALA A 175 15.81 5.33 -8.62
C ALA A 175 16.03 6.78 -8.13
N MET A 176 14.98 7.48 -7.67
CA MET A 176 14.98 8.84 -7.13
C MET A 176 15.83 9.80 -7.99
N PHE A 177 17.01 10.18 -7.51
CA PHE A 177 17.93 11.10 -8.16
C PHE A 177 18.70 10.49 -9.34
N ALA A 178 18.75 9.16 -9.45
CA ALA A 178 19.45 8.47 -10.54
C ALA A 178 18.64 8.46 -11.84
N ALA A 179 17.31 8.32 -11.74
CA ALA A 179 16.40 8.37 -12.89
C ALA A 179 14.93 8.53 -12.43
N PRO A 180 14.03 9.04 -13.30
CA PRO A 180 12.59 9.12 -13.05
C PRO A 180 11.87 7.76 -13.22
N SER A 181 12.38 6.70 -12.59
CA SER A 181 11.97 5.33 -12.88
C SER A 181 12.05 4.41 -11.66
N LEU A 182 11.19 3.39 -11.64
CA LEU A 182 11.40 2.22 -10.79
C LEU A 182 12.46 1.32 -11.41
N TYR A 183 13.37 0.79 -10.60
CA TYR A 183 14.42 -0.14 -11.00
C TYR A 183 14.22 -1.50 -10.33
N LEU A 184 14.24 -2.57 -11.13
CA LEU A 184 14.36 -3.95 -10.67
C LEU A 184 15.85 -4.33 -10.65
N LEU A 185 16.34 -4.74 -9.49
CA LEU A 185 17.76 -4.98 -9.22
C LEU A 185 17.95 -6.27 -8.42
N GLY A 186 19.08 -6.93 -8.62
CA GLY A 186 19.69 -7.83 -7.65
C GLY A 186 20.90 -7.19 -6.99
N PHE A 187 21.34 -7.76 -5.87
CA PHE A 187 22.48 -7.23 -5.10
C PHE A 187 23.79 -7.14 -5.89
N ASP A 188 24.00 -8.04 -6.86
CA ASP A 188 25.26 -8.10 -7.62
C ASP A 188 25.19 -7.34 -8.95
N ASP A 189 24.09 -6.62 -9.21
CA ASP A 189 23.91 -5.85 -10.42
C ASP A 189 24.43 -4.42 -10.24
N ALA A 190 25.27 -3.97 -11.17
CA ALA A 190 25.71 -2.56 -11.24
C ALA A 190 24.71 -1.65 -11.98
N SER A 191 23.68 -2.24 -12.61
CA SER A 191 22.67 -1.55 -13.42
C SER A 191 21.33 -2.29 -13.34
N PRO A 192 20.18 -1.62 -13.46
CA PRO A 192 18.88 -2.27 -13.37
C PRO A 192 18.70 -3.37 -14.41
N LYS A 193 18.14 -4.50 -13.99
CA LYS A 193 17.69 -5.57 -14.90
C LYS A 193 16.56 -5.08 -15.79
N LYS A 194 15.72 -4.21 -15.22
CA LYS A 194 14.61 -3.56 -15.91
C LYS A 194 14.27 -2.24 -15.23
N SER A 195 13.81 -1.28 -16.01
CA SER A 195 13.34 0.01 -15.55
C SER A 195 11.91 0.27 -16.00
N TRP A 196 11.12 0.94 -15.16
CA TRP A 196 9.79 1.43 -15.51
C TRP A 196 9.72 2.95 -15.32
N PRO A 197 9.66 3.74 -16.40
CA PRO A 197 9.54 5.20 -16.30
C PRO A 197 8.13 5.58 -15.87
N TYR A 198 8.02 6.40 -14.83
CA TYR A 198 6.71 6.83 -14.30
C TYR A 198 6.69 8.26 -13.78
N ARG A 199 7.87 8.82 -13.48
CA ARG A 199 8.08 10.21 -13.07
C ARG A 199 8.40 11.10 -14.27
N ASP A 200 8.31 12.42 -14.09
CA ASP A 200 8.61 13.38 -15.17
C ASP A 200 10.14 13.55 -15.29
N PRO A 201 10.77 13.18 -16.42
CA PRO A 201 12.21 13.35 -16.62
C PRO A 201 12.67 14.82 -16.59
N ASN A 202 11.77 15.78 -16.72
CA ASN A 202 12.09 17.21 -16.72
C ASN A 202 11.99 17.84 -15.32
N LEU A 203 11.43 17.13 -14.34
CA LEU A 203 11.38 17.57 -12.95
C LEU A 203 12.61 17.03 -12.21
N LEU A 204 13.53 17.94 -11.88
CA LEU A 204 14.77 17.60 -11.18
C LEU A 204 14.55 17.32 -9.69
N ASP A 205 13.54 17.95 -9.10
CA ASP A 205 13.21 17.76 -7.70
C ASP A 205 12.25 16.60 -7.53
N TYR A 206 12.76 15.52 -6.92
CA TYR A 206 12.01 14.31 -6.61
C TYR A 206 10.78 14.59 -5.74
N TYR A 207 10.93 15.44 -4.72
CA TYR A 207 9.89 15.64 -3.70
C TYR A 207 8.72 16.47 -4.21
N SER A 208 8.91 17.24 -5.28
CA SER A 208 7.86 17.97 -5.96
C SER A 208 7.35 17.27 -7.23
N ASP A 209 7.80 16.06 -7.57
CA ASP A 209 7.21 15.35 -8.71
C ASP A 209 5.78 14.91 -8.34
N PRO A 210 4.75 15.35 -9.07
CA PRO A 210 3.37 15.00 -8.74
C PRO A 210 3.06 13.52 -9.04
N ASN A 211 3.97 12.78 -9.67
CA ASN A 211 3.95 11.33 -9.84
C ASN A 211 4.86 10.60 -8.82
N ALA A 212 5.47 11.29 -7.85
CA ALA A 212 6.17 10.64 -6.75
C ALA A 212 5.27 9.67 -6.00
N GLY A 213 5.88 8.63 -5.43
CA GLY A 213 5.18 7.54 -4.80
C GLY A 213 6.10 6.54 -4.13
N ASN A 214 5.49 5.61 -3.40
CA ASN A 214 6.20 4.58 -2.65
C ASN A 214 5.96 3.21 -3.30
N VAL A 215 7.02 2.42 -3.37
CA VAL A 215 6.99 1.05 -3.91
C VAL A 215 6.97 0.03 -2.79
N TYR A 216 6.17 -1.02 -2.97
CA TYR A 216 6.04 -2.16 -2.07
C TYR A 216 6.16 -3.45 -2.88
N ALA A 217 6.67 -4.51 -2.27
CA ALA A 217 6.84 -5.79 -2.95
C ALA A 217 6.76 -6.96 -1.98
N ASN A 218 6.27 -8.08 -2.50
CA ASN A 218 6.37 -9.40 -1.91
C ASN A 218 6.81 -10.39 -3.01
N GLU A 219 6.76 -11.69 -2.71
CA GLU A 219 7.17 -12.75 -3.65
C GLU A 219 6.26 -12.89 -4.88
N ASN A 220 5.09 -12.24 -4.89
CA ASN A 220 4.06 -12.40 -5.91
C ASN A 220 3.77 -11.12 -6.72
N ARG A 221 3.99 -9.93 -6.14
CA ARG A 221 3.56 -8.65 -6.69
C ARG A 221 4.52 -7.52 -6.30
N ILE A 222 4.58 -6.53 -7.20
CA ILE A 222 5.11 -5.20 -6.93
C ILE A 222 3.94 -4.22 -7.01
N VAL A 223 3.87 -3.26 -6.09
CA VAL A 223 2.80 -2.25 -6.01
C VAL A 223 3.44 -0.86 -5.90
N LEU A 224 3.00 0.07 -6.73
CA LEU A 224 3.39 1.48 -6.68
C LEU A 224 2.18 2.33 -6.28
N CYS A 225 2.29 3.03 -5.15
CA CYS A 225 1.28 3.96 -4.66
C CYS A 225 1.74 5.40 -4.80
N TYR A 226 0.91 6.22 -5.42
CA TYR A 226 1.25 7.61 -5.69
C TYR A 226 0.86 8.53 -4.54
N GLU A 227 1.75 9.48 -4.23
CA GLU A 227 1.57 10.41 -3.12
C GLU A 227 0.58 11.52 -3.47
N PHE A 228 0.63 12.09 -4.67
CA PHE A 228 -0.16 13.28 -5.03
C PHE A 228 -1.34 12.99 -5.97
N LYS A 229 -1.56 11.72 -6.33
CA LYS A 229 -2.75 11.28 -7.08
C LYS A 229 -3.27 9.97 -6.48
N LYS A 230 -4.59 9.79 -6.53
CA LYS A 230 -5.22 8.58 -6.01
C LYS A 230 -5.20 7.47 -7.05
N GLN A 231 -4.00 6.93 -7.25
CA GLN A 231 -3.70 5.84 -8.17
C GLN A 231 -2.83 4.79 -7.48
N ILE A 232 -3.02 3.52 -7.86
CA ILE A 232 -2.16 2.40 -7.46
C ILE A 232 -1.89 1.54 -8.69
N ASP A 233 -0.62 1.28 -8.98
CA ASP A 233 -0.21 0.41 -10.07
C ASP A 233 0.28 -0.93 -9.54
N PHE A 234 -0.23 -2.02 -10.11
CA PHE A 234 0.11 -3.40 -9.76
C PHE A 234 0.94 -4.01 -10.88
N PHE A 235 2.08 -4.59 -10.52
CA PHE A 235 3.02 -5.23 -11.43
C PHE A 235 3.25 -6.68 -11.00
N ASP A 236 3.67 -7.51 -11.96
CA ASP A 236 4.32 -8.77 -11.63
C ASP A 236 5.74 -8.54 -11.06
N THR A 237 6.39 -9.61 -10.62
CA THR A 237 7.74 -9.56 -10.04
C THR A 237 8.85 -9.31 -11.06
N GLU A 238 8.51 -9.28 -12.35
CA GLU A 238 9.40 -8.88 -13.45
C GLU A 238 9.18 -7.42 -13.85
N LEU A 239 8.47 -6.64 -13.02
CA LEU A 239 8.15 -5.23 -13.23
C LEU A 239 7.38 -5.01 -14.56
N ASN A 240 6.50 -5.94 -14.94
CA ASN A 240 5.49 -5.71 -15.99
C ASN A 240 4.21 -5.20 -15.35
N LEU A 241 3.69 -4.06 -15.82
CA LEU A 241 2.42 -3.52 -15.36
C LEU A 241 1.28 -4.48 -15.72
N LEU A 242 0.52 -4.91 -14.72
CA LEU A 242 -0.65 -5.77 -14.89
C LEU A 242 -1.93 -4.94 -14.93
N HIS A 243 -2.11 -4.03 -13.98
CA HIS A 243 -3.30 -3.20 -13.85
C HIS A 243 -3.03 -1.91 -13.07
N SER A 244 -3.87 -0.89 -13.28
CA SER A 244 -3.86 0.38 -12.56
C SER A 244 -5.24 0.67 -12.00
N VAL A 245 -5.31 0.90 -10.69
CA VAL A 245 -6.52 1.33 -9.99
C VAL A 245 -6.48 2.85 -9.88
N VAL A 246 -7.42 3.53 -10.53
CA VAL A 246 -7.45 5.00 -10.60
C VAL A 246 -8.77 5.51 -10.03
N PHE A 247 -8.69 6.37 -9.02
CA PHE A 247 -9.84 7.00 -8.40
C PHE A 247 -9.94 8.47 -8.79
N ASP A 248 -11.17 8.99 -8.78
CA ASP A 248 -11.41 10.42 -8.85
C ASP A 248 -10.79 11.11 -7.63
N TYR A 249 -9.81 11.97 -7.87
CA TYR A 249 -9.12 12.74 -6.85
C TYR A 249 -8.57 14.02 -7.46
N GLU A 250 -8.90 15.15 -6.83
CA GLU A 250 -8.38 16.45 -7.24
C GLU A 250 -6.88 16.52 -6.94
N ARG A 251 -6.08 16.45 -8.00
CA ARG A 251 -4.62 16.52 -7.94
C ARG A 251 -4.20 17.93 -7.51
N PRO A 252 -3.21 18.09 -6.63
CA PRO A 252 -2.60 19.38 -6.37
C PRO A 252 -2.07 20.01 -7.66
N ALA A 253 -2.34 21.31 -7.86
CA ALA A 253 -1.83 22.05 -9.01
C ALA A 253 -0.35 22.41 -8.86
N ASP A 254 0.14 22.46 -7.62
CA ASP A 254 1.51 22.75 -7.23
C ASP A 254 1.89 21.81 -6.07
N THR A 255 3.04 21.18 -6.20
CA THR A 255 3.64 20.21 -5.26
C THR A 255 4.93 20.74 -4.64
N THR A 256 5.31 21.99 -4.90
CA THR A 256 6.57 22.59 -4.44
C THR A 256 6.52 23.11 -3.00
N ASN A 257 5.33 23.22 -2.40
CA ASN A 257 5.16 23.67 -1.03
C ASN A 257 5.19 22.49 -0.04
N ASP A 258 6.36 22.22 0.53
CA ASP A 258 6.58 21.12 1.46
C ASP A 258 5.62 21.18 2.68
N GLY A 259 4.89 20.10 2.93
CA GLY A 259 4.00 19.93 4.07
C GLY A 259 2.56 20.43 3.92
N ASP A 260 2.28 21.40 3.04
CA ASP A 260 0.93 21.95 2.81
C ASP A 260 0.21 21.36 1.59
N VAL A 261 0.90 20.53 0.81
CA VAL A 261 0.33 19.84 -0.35
C VAL A 261 -0.55 18.70 0.11
N LYS A 262 -1.74 18.60 -0.48
CA LYS A 262 -2.71 17.53 -0.19
C LYS A 262 -2.14 16.17 -0.64
N THR A 263 -2.07 15.24 0.30
CA THR A 263 -1.55 13.89 0.08
C THR A 263 -2.70 12.91 -0.16
N SER A 264 -2.51 12.01 -1.11
CA SER A 264 -3.33 10.84 -1.36
C SER A 264 -2.84 9.67 -0.50
N TYR A 265 -1.98 8.80 -1.03
CA TYR A 265 -1.47 7.64 -0.31
C TYR A 265 -0.13 7.96 0.33
N ALA A 266 -0.06 7.87 1.66
CA ALA A 266 1.15 8.21 2.42
C ALA A 266 1.95 6.97 2.84
N TYR A 267 1.25 5.94 3.33
CA TYR A 267 1.85 4.71 3.84
C TYR A 267 1.13 3.50 3.28
N GLY A 268 1.86 2.39 3.16
CA GLY A 268 1.31 1.12 2.74
C GLY A 268 2.04 -0.05 3.38
N TYR A 269 1.37 -1.20 3.33
CA TYR A 269 1.90 -2.49 3.74
C TYR A 269 1.39 -3.55 2.76
N ILE A 270 2.31 -4.38 2.26
CA ILE A 270 1.96 -5.49 1.38
C ILE A 270 2.06 -6.80 2.17
N GLY A 271 0.92 -7.41 2.43
CA GLY A 271 0.84 -8.75 2.99
C GLY A 271 1.02 -9.81 1.89
N LYS A 272 0.70 -11.07 2.20
CA LYS A 272 0.67 -12.14 1.19
C LYS A 272 -0.62 -12.09 0.37
N ARG A 273 -1.71 -11.62 0.98
CA ARG A 273 -3.07 -11.67 0.41
C ARG A 273 -3.57 -10.32 -0.04
N TYR A 274 -3.27 -9.28 0.72
CA TYR A 274 -3.80 -7.95 0.49
C TYR A 274 -2.71 -6.89 0.50
N PHE A 275 -2.99 -5.81 -0.23
CA PHE A 275 -2.27 -4.56 -0.12
C PHE A 275 -3.11 -3.58 0.68
N TYR A 276 -2.50 -2.97 1.68
CA TYR A 276 -3.13 -2.06 2.62
C TYR A 276 -2.53 -0.66 2.42
N ALA A 277 -3.35 0.35 2.18
CA ALA A 277 -2.90 1.72 1.91
C ALA A 277 -3.61 2.73 2.80
N LEU A 278 -2.84 3.58 3.49
CA LEU A 278 -3.38 4.73 4.21
C LEU A 278 -3.58 5.90 3.26
N PHE A 279 -4.83 6.31 3.12
CA PHE A 279 -5.26 7.50 2.39
C PHE A 279 -5.50 8.65 3.35
N PHE A 280 -4.81 9.77 3.13
CA PHE A 280 -4.90 10.96 3.96
C PHE A 280 -6.00 11.90 3.49
N GLY A 281 -5.98 12.28 2.21
CA GLY A 281 -6.91 13.26 1.64
C GLY A 281 -6.76 14.67 2.19
N VAL A 282 -5.70 14.95 2.96
CA VAL A 282 -5.33 16.24 3.55
C VAL A 282 -3.81 16.43 3.45
N SER A 283 -3.29 17.61 3.80
CA SER A 283 -1.83 17.84 3.82
C SER A 283 -1.14 17.15 4.99
N TRP A 284 0.18 17.02 4.94
CA TRP A 284 0.99 16.51 6.05
C TRP A 284 0.90 17.42 7.29
N ASN A 285 0.89 18.74 7.11
CA ASN A 285 0.72 19.69 8.20
C ASN A 285 -0.64 19.52 8.89
N ASP A 286 -1.72 19.40 8.12
CA ASP A 286 -3.04 19.10 8.66
C ASP A 286 -3.03 17.75 9.36
N HIS A 287 -2.36 16.75 8.78
CA HIS A 287 -2.26 15.44 9.41
C HIS A 287 -1.58 15.46 10.78
N ARG A 288 -0.54 16.26 10.96
CA ARG A 288 0.18 16.35 12.24
C ARG A 288 -0.55 17.22 13.27
N ASN A 289 -1.31 18.22 12.82
CA ASN A 289 -1.92 19.23 13.71
C ASN A 289 -3.36 18.90 14.17
N ILE A 290 -4.03 17.94 13.55
CA ILE A 290 -5.42 17.62 13.89
C ILE A 290 -5.49 16.78 15.17
N TYR A 291 -5.87 17.43 16.27
CA TYR A 291 -6.29 16.81 17.53
C TYR A 291 -7.71 16.21 17.47
N ASP A 292 -8.42 16.38 16.35
CA ASP A 292 -9.88 16.17 16.29
C ASP A 292 -10.33 15.28 15.10
N SER A 293 -10.73 14.06 15.45
CA SER A 293 -11.82 13.24 14.87
C SER A 293 -11.89 12.91 13.37
N CYS A 294 -11.00 13.40 12.50
CA CYS A 294 -10.98 12.96 11.09
C CYS A 294 -10.07 11.73 10.93
N GLY A 295 -10.64 10.55 11.18
CA GLY A 295 -9.95 9.27 11.05
C GLY A 295 -9.33 9.04 9.67
N THR A 296 -8.07 8.58 9.64
CA THR A 296 -7.37 8.17 8.42
C THR A 296 -8.10 7.01 7.78
N ILE A 297 -8.14 6.97 6.45
CA ILE A 297 -8.81 5.88 5.73
C ILE A 297 -7.76 4.82 5.38
N LEU A 298 -8.02 3.58 5.77
CA LEU A 298 -7.30 2.41 5.27
C LEU A 298 -8.08 1.80 4.11
N GLU A 299 -7.52 1.80 2.91
CA GLU A 299 -8.06 1.10 1.76
C GLU A 299 -7.31 -0.21 1.55
N VAL A 300 -8.05 -1.30 1.34
CA VAL A 300 -7.50 -2.66 1.19
C VAL A 300 -7.86 -3.19 -0.19
N PHE A 301 -6.85 -3.73 -0.86
CA PHE A 301 -6.94 -4.29 -2.20
C PHE A 301 -6.44 -5.72 -2.21
N ASP A 302 -7.02 -6.57 -3.04
CA ASP A 302 -6.40 -7.87 -3.33
C ASP A 302 -5.17 -7.72 -4.24
N MET A 303 -4.47 -8.83 -4.48
CA MET A 303 -3.26 -8.84 -5.32
C MET A 303 -3.52 -8.59 -6.81
N ASP A 304 -4.77 -8.54 -7.24
CA ASP A 304 -5.17 -8.21 -8.62
C ASP A 304 -5.68 -6.75 -8.72
N GLY A 305 -5.65 -6.01 -7.61
CA GLY A 305 -6.05 -4.60 -7.52
C GLY A 305 -7.54 -4.37 -7.31
N ASN A 306 -8.33 -5.41 -7.02
CA ASN A 306 -9.74 -5.21 -6.72
C ASN A 306 -9.90 -4.60 -5.32
N PRO A 307 -10.76 -3.58 -5.14
CA PRO A 307 -11.09 -3.07 -3.81
C PRO A 307 -11.79 -4.14 -2.97
N VAL A 308 -11.30 -4.35 -1.75
CA VAL A 308 -11.82 -5.36 -0.82
C VAL A 308 -12.56 -4.71 0.34
N ALA A 309 -11.89 -3.78 1.02
CA ALA A 309 -12.43 -3.10 2.19
C ALA A 309 -11.90 -1.69 2.36
N ARG A 310 -12.70 -0.81 2.96
CA ARG A 310 -12.30 0.52 3.38
C ARG A 310 -12.64 0.71 4.85
N TYR A 311 -11.64 1.01 5.66
CA TYR A 311 -11.82 1.28 7.08
C TYR A 311 -11.56 2.74 7.38
N ARG A 312 -12.47 3.38 8.12
CA ARG A 312 -12.20 4.65 8.79
C ARG A 312 -11.60 4.33 10.16
N LEU A 313 -10.35 4.73 10.37
CA LEU A 313 -9.62 4.49 11.60
C LEU A 313 -9.89 5.63 12.58
N ASP A 314 -10.69 5.37 13.60
CA ASP A 314 -11.07 6.37 14.61
C ASP A 314 -9.91 6.69 15.57
N GLY A 315 -9.94 7.88 16.17
CA GLY A 315 -8.93 8.33 17.11
C GLY A 315 -7.64 8.84 16.45
N ARG A 316 -6.49 8.49 17.05
CA ARG A 316 -5.17 8.97 16.62
C ARG A 316 -4.81 8.36 15.27
N ARG A 317 -4.30 9.19 14.37
CA ARG A 317 -3.92 8.76 13.02
C ARG A 317 -2.70 7.84 13.07
N PRO A 318 -2.81 6.61 12.54
CA PRO A 318 -1.66 5.71 12.43
C PRO A 318 -0.65 6.25 11.42
N SER A 319 0.64 6.06 11.71
CA SER A 319 1.72 6.25 10.75
C SER A 319 2.26 4.87 10.31
N GLY A 320 3.57 4.62 10.42
CA GLY A 320 4.17 3.34 10.09
C GLY A 320 3.43 2.16 10.74
N PHE A 321 2.95 1.24 9.91
CA PHE A 321 2.12 0.11 10.34
C PHE A 321 2.51 -1.19 9.65
N ALA A 322 2.15 -2.30 10.29
CA ALA A 322 2.18 -3.64 9.71
C ALA A 322 0.86 -4.36 9.97
N VAL A 323 0.52 -5.29 9.09
CA VAL A 323 -0.67 -6.13 9.23
C VAL A 323 -0.26 -7.59 9.42
N ASP A 324 -0.69 -8.15 10.54
CA ASP A 324 -0.75 -9.59 10.71
C ASP A 324 -1.96 -10.12 9.96
N GLU A 325 -1.75 -10.72 8.79
CA GLU A 325 -2.85 -11.28 8.04
C GLU A 325 -3.43 -12.52 8.73
N GLU A 326 -2.69 -13.28 9.55
CA GLU A 326 -3.24 -14.49 10.21
C GLU A 326 -4.42 -14.16 11.13
N THR A 327 -4.32 -13.06 11.85
CA THR A 327 -5.38 -12.56 12.74
C THR A 327 -6.14 -11.34 12.17
N PHE A 328 -5.73 -10.84 11.01
CA PHE A 328 -6.17 -9.57 10.43
C PHE A 328 -6.10 -8.41 11.44
N THR A 329 -4.95 -8.29 12.09
CA THR A 329 -4.66 -7.24 13.06
C THR A 329 -3.65 -6.26 12.48
N LEU A 330 -4.01 -4.97 12.47
CA LEU A 330 -3.10 -3.89 12.11
C LEU A 330 -2.46 -3.35 13.39
N TYR A 331 -1.13 -3.32 13.41
CA TYR A 331 -0.32 -2.72 14.46
C TYR A 331 0.33 -1.46 13.89
N SER A 332 0.15 -0.32 14.56
CA SER A 332 0.69 0.95 14.11
C SER A 332 1.33 1.72 15.25
N VAL A 333 2.42 2.40 14.92
CA VAL A 333 2.93 3.50 15.76
C VAL A 333 2.03 4.72 15.60
N GLY A 334 2.04 5.59 16.61
CA GLY A 334 1.38 6.89 16.53
C GLY A 334 2.17 7.87 15.66
N ALA A 335 2.61 9.00 16.23
CA ALA A 335 3.31 10.05 15.48
C ALA A 335 4.83 9.76 15.46
N ASP A 336 5.44 10.01 14.31
CA ASP A 336 6.79 9.58 13.92
C ASP A 336 7.86 9.75 15.01
N GLY A 337 8.27 8.64 15.66
CA GLY A 337 9.47 8.60 16.50
C GLY A 337 9.42 9.45 17.77
N GLU A 338 8.25 9.81 18.27
CA GLU A 338 8.11 10.39 19.61
C GLU A 338 8.05 9.27 20.67
N PRO A 339 8.38 9.55 21.95
CA PRO A 339 8.17 8.56 23.00
C PRO A 339 6.71 8.13 23.09
N GLU A 340 6.45 6.82 23.08
CA GLU A 340 5.11 6.25 23.18
C GLU A 340 5.03 5.17 24.25
N ASP A 341 3.89 5.12 24.94
CA ASP A 341 3.60 4.10 25.96
C ASP A 341 2.82 2.91 25.37
N TYR A 342 2.35 3.01 24.12
CA TYR A 342 1.50 2.01 23.48
C TYR A 342 1.54 2.08 21.95
N LEU A 343 1.21 0.96 21.30
CA LEU A 343 0.83 0.92 19.89
C LEU A 343 -0.68 0.98 19.71
N LEU A 344 -1.11 1.50 18.56
CA LEU A 344 -2.49 1.42 18.11
C LEU A 344 -2.72 0.05 17.46
N VAL A 345 -3.75 -0.67 17.91
CA VAL A 345 -4.08 -2.00 17.42
C VAL A 345 -5.51 -2.01 16.89
N TYR A 346 -5.67 -2.31 15.61
CA TYR A 346 -6.97 -2.36 14.95
C TYR A 346 -7.29 -3.77 14.47
N LYS A 347 -8.51 -4.25 14.77
CA LYS A 347 -9.02 -5.52 14.24
C LYS A 347 -9.75 -5.28 12.93
N LEU A 348 -9.20 -5.79 11.83
CA LEU A 348 -9.75 -5.64 10.48
C LEU A 348 -10.80 -6.73 10.22
N LYS A 349 -12.08 -6.40 10.41
CA LYS A 349 -13.19 -7.33 10.23
C LYS A 349 -13.56 -7.50 8.77
N GLY A 350 -14.16 -8.63 8.40
CA GLY A 350 -14.69 -8.87 7.06
C GLY A 350 -13.64 -9.20 5.99
N LEU A 351 -12.35 -9.24 6.35
CA LEU A 351 -11.32 -9.87 5.53
C LEU A 351 -11.36 -11.38 5.73
N SER A 352 -11.21 -12.12 4.65
CA SER A 352 -11.24 -13.58 4.71
C SER A 352 -9.83 -14.15 4.61
N PRO A 353 -9.50 -15.17 5.42
CA PRO A 353 -8.41 -16.06 5.07
C PRO A 353 -8.88 -16.83 3.84
N LEU A 354 -8.40 -16.48 2.65
CA LEU A 354 -8.70 -17.26 1.45
C LEU A 354 -8.15 -18.70 1.61
N PHE A 355 -8.96 -19.65 1.13
CA PHE A 355 -8.82 -21.10 1.27
C PHE A 355 -7.57 -21.70 0.65
#